data_AF-A0A2H0UY03-F1
#
_entry.id   AF-A0A2H0UY03-F1
#
_cell.length_a   1.000
_cell.length_b   1.000
_cell.length_c   1.000
_cell.angle_alpha   90.00
_cell.angle_beta   90.00
_cell.angle_gamma   90.00
#
_symmetry.space_group_name_H-M   'P 1'
#
loop_
_entity.id
_entity.type
_entity.pdbx_description
1 polymer ?
#
loop_
_entity_poly.entity_id
_entity_poly.type
_entity_poly.pdbx_seq_one_letter_code
_entity_poly.pdbx_strand_id
1 'polypeptide(L)'
;MKIIHYFNENNRVVKTVEKQNGFLLTNLLGGYFWLAEKPFSRYQGWFFTPSRLAGNKIFRVLENIEIEGGADVSEIKNNFWQVERKRGETNETFFTPSFLNVLVYETTLPSDIKLFFDAKESYDNQNSAAYEIFEQAGLVVVKCQTVDEAMKEFFVAIKADTATHERPNQWVTRDYTFDKNRHSAPFERSVYLALKFKNSQRLVLAAAQTKDQAIEQAQFGANHLRSLKKKAVREIKNLWPFFNRPKIKDSELRLAYLCAKNSLRSCLVFDEKKKIKGLYAGLPWFFQFWQRDAALCLPALKMLNKPASQTIWHNLIRDIIRGEKNNSAEDGWGWAIKRADIFQQWHRKFLLTAIQEFEKSVSQNLFWHGQKATWMDTVDRYPATIELQTLFLAACRIASKNFEFWRKKFFYDNLEDDSHILIKEKFWNGQALADGFNGQLADLTARPNVFLGYHSYSQLLTKGEWEKCFTNLLPRLWLDWGGLSTVDKYSPTFHNEHSGETPISYHQGDSWFFINNLAALVLAKINQKKFKPYIEQIIKASAQDILWQGIVGHHSELSSARSLQAEGCLCQAWSSALFLELLQKLY
;
A
#
# COMPACT_ATOMS: atom_id res chain seq x y z
N MET A 1 24.52 -6.18 -3.28
CA MET A 1 24.09 -4.99 -4.04
C MET A 1 24.14 -3.74 -3.15
N LYS A 2 24.52 -2.57 -3.67
CA LYS A 2 24.52 -1.30 -2.92
C LYS A 2 23.22 -0.53 -3.18
N ILE A 3 22.54 -0.07 -2.13
CA ILE A 3 21.35 0.77 -2.24
C ILE A 3 21.70 2.19 -1.78
N ILE A 4 21.28 3.17 -2.57
CA ILE A 4 21.39 4.59 -2.26
C ILE A 4 20.00 5.20 -2.32
N HIS A 5 19.53 5.75 -1.21
CA HIS A 5 18.39 6.64 -1.22
C HIS A 5 18.91 8.07 -1.21
N TYR A 6 18.41 8.89 -2.12
CA TYR A 6 18.86 10.27 -2.27
C TYR A 6 17.69 11.19 -2.56
N PHE A 7 17.44 12.11 -1.64
CA PHE A 7 16.42 13.14 -1.83
C PHE A 7 17.06 14.50 -2.19
N ASN A 8 18.13 14.87 -1.49
CA ASN A 8 19.01 16.00 -1.77
C ASN A 8 20.35 15.83 -1.05
N GLU A 9 21.26 16.80 -1.19
CA GLU A 9 22.61 16.77 -0.60
C GLU A 9 22.63 16.49 0.91
N ASN A 10 21.62 16.94 1.64
CA ASN A 10 21.49 16.76 3.10
C ASN A 10 20.70 15.51 3.51
N ASN A 11 20.14 14.76 2.55
CA ASN A 11 19.25 13.63 2.80
C ASN A 11 19.64 12.47 1.87
N ARG A 12 20.68 11.75 2.32
CA ARG A 12 21.26 10.61 1.63
C ARG A 12 21.65 9.54 2.63
N VAL A 13 21.25 8.29 2.38
CA VAL A 13 21.76 7.12 3.11
C VAL A 13 22.14 6.01 2.14
N VAL A 14 23.08 5.15 2.57
CA VAL A 14 23.68 4.10 1.74
C VAL A 14 23.88 2.86 2.58
N LYS A 15 23.54 1.69 2.02
CA LYS A 15 23.81 0.40 2.63
C LYS A 15 24.06 -0.66 1.57
N THR A 16 24.98 -1.58 1.84
CA THR A 16 25.12 -2.81 1.07
C THR A 16 24.21 -3.88 1.65
N VAL A 17 23.47 -4.55 0.78
CA VAL A 17 22.50 -5.59 1.13
C VAL A 17 22.78 -6.86 0.34
N GLU A 18 22.44 -8.00 0.95
CA GLU A 18 22.68 -9.34 0.38
C GLU A 18 21.49 -9.85 -0.45
N LYS A 19 20.26 -9.42 -0.15
CA LYS A 19 19.04 -9.89 -0.80
C LYS A 19 18.79 -9.21 -2.15
N GLN A 20 18.08 -9.91 -3.04
CA GLN A 20 17.50 -9.31 -4.24
C GLN A 20 16.46 -8.27 -3.82
N ASN A 21 16.72 -7.02 -4.16
CA ASN A 21 15.82 -5.91 -3.93
C ASN A 21 15.38 -5.30 -5.26
N GLY A 22 14.13 -4.83 -5.30
CA GLY A 22 13.56 -4.17 -6.46
C GLY A 22 13.32 -2.69 -6.22
N PHE A 23 12.86 -1.99 -7.25
CA PHE A 23 12.37 -0.62 -7.16
C PHE A 23 11.01 -0.52 -7.83
N LEU A 24 10.18 0.44 -7.39
CA LEU A 24 8.87 0.67 -7.97
C LEU A 24 8.70 2.16 -8.33
N LEU A 25 8.14 2.40 -9.50
CA LEU A 25 7.75 3.73 -9.97
C LEU A 25 6.26 3.72 -10.32
N THR A 26 5.58 4.84 -10.11
CA THR A 26 4.14 4.99 -10.39
C THR A 26 3.87 6.26 -11.19
N ASN A 27 2.85 6.23 -12.03
CA ASN A 27 2.46 7.39 -12.84
C ASN A 27 1.25 8.16 -12.31
N LEU A 28 0.73 7.83 -11.13
CA LEU A 28 -0.51 8.39 -10.54
C LEU A 28 -1.80 8.17 -11.35
N LEU A 29 -1.77 7.41 -12.44
CA LEU A 29 -2.96 6.96 -13.19
C LEU A 29 -3.38 5.53 -12.82
N GLY A 30 -2.68 4.92 -11.85
CA GLY A 30 -2.85 3.53 -11.45
C GLY A 30 -1.85 2.57 -12.09
N GLY A 31 -1.06 3.02 -13.07
CA GLY A 31 0.04 2.24 -13.63
C GLY A 31 1.27 2.25 -12.72
N TYR A 32 2.04 1.15 -12.75
CA TYR A 32 3.31 1.03 -12.03
C TYR A 32 4.37 0.34 -12.88
N PHE A 33 5.63 0.53 -12.49
CA PHE A 33 6.78 -0.16 -13.07
C PHE A 33 7.65 -0.68 -11.95
N TRP A 34 7.76 -2.00 -11.83
CA TRP A 34 8.53 -2.66 -10.78
C TRP A 34 9.57 -3.59 -11.38
N LEU A 35 10.86 -3.34 -11.17
CA LEU A 35 11.92 -4.27 -11.58
C LEU A 35 12.87 -4.58 -10.43
N ALA A 36 13.54 -5.73 -10.56
CA ALA A 36 14.72 -6.10 -9.78
C ALA A 36 15.89 -6.39 -10.73
N GLU A 37 16.95 -7.00 -10.24
CA GLU A 37 18.08 -7.43 -11.05
C GLU A 37 17.66 -8.41 -12.17
N LYS A 38 16.90 -9.43 -11.79
CA LYS A 38 16.25 -10.41 -12.64
C LYS A 38 14.79 -10.53 -12.19
N PRO A 39 13.86 -10.84 -13.11
CA PRO A 39 12.49 -11.13 -12.72
C PRO A 39 12.43 -12.34 -11.80
N PHE A 40 11.74 -12.19 -10.68
CA PHE A 40 11.48 -13.23 -9.68
C PHE A 40 9.99 -13.35 -9.36
N SER A 41 9.15 -12.43 -9.84
CA SER A 41 7.69 -12.47 -9.70
C SER A 41 7.01 -12.07 -11.01
N ARG A 42 5.90 -12.74 -11.34
CA ARG A 42 5.05 -12.41 -12.50
C ARG A 42 4.37 -11.03 -12.39
N TYR A 43 4.41 -10.44 -11.20
CA TYR A 43 3.89 -9.10 -10.93
C TYR A 43 4.95 -8.01 -11.13
N GLN A 44 6.18 -8.36 -11.51
CA GLN A 44 7.19 -7.39 -11.95
C GLN A 44 6.94 -6.94 -13.39
N GLY A 45 7.58 -5.85 -13.80
CA GLY A 45 7.49 -5.27 -15.12
C GLY A 45 6.69 -3.98 -15.15
N TRP A 46 6.21 -3.61 -16.34
CA TRP A 46 5.46 -2.38 -16.56
C TRP A 46 3.98 -2.68 -16.71
N PHE A 47 3.17 -1.99 -15.91
CA PHE A 47 1.73 -2.10 -15.88
C PHE A 47 1.09 -0.74 -16.16
N PHE A 48 -0.03 -0.76 -16.88
CA PHE A 48 -0.85 0.43 -17.09
C PHE A 48 -2.32 0.15 -16.81
N THR A 49 -3.05 1.21 -16.45
CA THR A 49 -4.45 1.14 -16.09
C THR A 49 -5.23 2.16 -16.91
N PRO A 50 -6.17 1.72 -17.77
CA PRO A 50 -7.14 2.64 -18.35
C PRO A 50 -7.97 3.30 -17.24
N SER A 51 -8.21 4.62 -17.34
CA SER A 51 -8.86 5.38 -16.26
C SER A 51 -10.23 4.83 -15.83
N ARG A 52 -10.99 4.23 -16.75
CA ARG A 52 -12.29 3.59 -16.46
C ARG A 52 -12.19 2.29 -15.64
N LEU A 53 -11.03 1.65 -15.61
CA LEU A 53 -10.77 0.38 -14.92
C LEU A 53 -9.97 0.57 -13.62
N ALA A 54 -9.59 1.80 -13.29
CA ALA A 54 -8.88 2.13 -12.05
C ALA A 54 -9.68 1.69 -10.81
N GLY A 55 -9.04 0.88 -9.96
CA GLY A 55 -9.64 0.27 -8.78
C GLY A 55 -10.18 -1.15 -9.01
N ASN A 56 -10.15 -1.64 -10.26
CA ASN A 56 -10.75 -2.93 -10.63
C ASN A 56 -9.77 -3.84 -11.38
N LYS A 57 -9.09 -3.33 -12.42
CA LYS A 57 -8.17 -4.12 -13.27
C LYS A 57 -6.93 -3.31 -13.62
N ILE A 58 -5.82 -4.01 -13.81
CA ILE A 58 -4.56 -3.44 -14.31
C ILE A 58 -3.92 -4.42 -15.29
N PHE A 59 -3.23 -3.89 -16.29
CA PHE A 59 -2.70 -4.69 -17.40
C PHE A 59 -1.19 -4.61 -17.45
N ARG A 60 -0.54 -5.79 -17.46
CA ARG A 60 0.89 -5.92 -17.71
C ARG A 60 1.15 -5.64 -19.19
N VAL A 61 2.22 -4.91 -19.45
CA VAL A 61 2.70 -4.50 -20.78
C VAL A 61 4.02 -5.18 -21.06
N LEU A 62 5.00 -4.89 -20.20
CA LEU A 62 6.32 -5.48 -20.25
C LEU A 62 6.56 -6.35 -19.02
N GLU A 63 7.29 -7.41 -19.25
CA GLU A 63 7.86 -8.28 -18.23
C GLU A 63 9.17 -7.67 -17.72
N ASN A 64 10.10 -7.39 -18.65
CA ASN A 64 11.42 -6.86 -18.32
C ASN A 64 12.03 -6.07 -19.49
N ILE A 65 13.04 -5.27 -19.15
CA ILE A 65 13.95 -4.58 -20.08
C ILE A 65 15.37 -5.05 -19.75
N GLU A 66 16.08 -5.59 -20.74
CA GLU A 66 17.42 -6.18 -20.55
C GLU A 66 18.44 -5.57 -21.50
N ILE A 67 19.67 -5.40 -21.02
CA ILE A 67 20.84 -5.12 -21.86
C ILE A 67 21.46 -6.47 -22.25
N GLU A 68 21.63 -6.72 -23.55
CA GLU A 68 22.30 -7.93 -24.02
C GLU A 68 23.75 -7.99 -23.52
N GLY A 69 24.12 -9.08 -22.86
CA GLY A 69 25.44 -9.22 -22.24
C GLY A 69 25.69 -8.28 -21.05
N GLY A 70 24.64 -7.64 -20.52
CA GLY A 70 24.75 -6.74 -19.38
C GLY A 70 25.21 -7.45 -18.10
N ALA A 71 26.11 -6.82 -17.37
CA ALA A 71 26.56 -7.31 -16.06
C ALA A 71 25.43 -7.28 -15.02
N ASP A 72 25.63 -8.00 -13.92
CA ASP A 72 24.76 -8.00 -12.74
C ASP A 72 24.61 -6.59 -12.14
N VAL A 73 23.50 -6.36 -11.43
CA VAL A 73 23.20 -5.04 -10.84
C VAL A 73 24.03 -4.86 -9.57
N SER A 74 24.98 -3.94 -9.64
CA SER A 74 25.87 -3.64 -8.51
C SER A 74 25.29 -2.57 -7.56
N GLU A 75 24.52 -1.61 -8.10
CA GLU A 75 23.98 -0.47 -7.34
C GLU A 75 22.55 -0.11 -7.80
N ILE A 76 21.67 0.23 -6.86
CA ILE A 76 20.38 0.89 -7.09
C ILE A 76 20.39 2.24 -6.39
N LYS A 77 20.03 3.30 -7.12
CA LYS A 77 19.87 4.65 -6.58
C LYS A 77 18.45 5.14 -6.78
N ASN A 78 17.72 5.27 -5.67
CA ASN A 78 16.35 5.76 -5.63
C ASN A 78 16.33 7.27 -5.33
N ASN A 79 15.91 8.05 -6.33
CA ASN A 79 15.71 9.50 -6.20
C ASN A 79 14.22 9.89 -6.17
N PHE A 80 13.33 8.95 -5.85
CA PHE A 80 11.88 9.09 -5.67
C PHE A 80 11.07 9.36 -6.95
N TRP A 81 11.60 10.14 -7.89
CA TRP A 81 10.97 10.38 -9.20
C TRP A 81 11.61 9.56 -10.32
N GLN A 82 12.87 9.13 -10.15
CA GLN A 82 13.58 8.23 -11.05
C GLN A 82 14.40 7.24 -10.24
N VAL A 83 14.72 6.11 -10.87
CA VAL A 83 15.65 5.13 -10.32
C VAL A 83 16.79 4.90 -11.30
N GLU A 84 18.01 4.84 -10.78
CA GLU A 84 19.21 4.47 -11.54
C GLU A 84 19.69 3.08 -11.10
N ARG A 85 20.09 2.22 -12.04
CA ARG A 85 20.80 0.96 -11.76
C ARG A 85 22.19 1.00 -12.38
N LYS A 86 23.20 0.45 -11.71
CA LYS A 86 24.56 0.31 -12.26
C LYS A 86 24.86 -1.13 -12.64
N ARG A 87 25.20 -1.36 -13.92
CA ARG A 87 25.65 -2.64 -14.50
C ARG A 87 27.01 -2.46 -15.15
N GLY A 88 28.07 -2.92 -14.48
CA GLY A 88 29.44 -2.70 -14.95
C GLY A 88 29.73 -1.20 -15.12
N GLU A 89 29.99 -0.80 -16.37
CA GLU A 89 30.28 0.59 -16.76
C GLU A 89 29.04 1.40 -17.15
N THR A 90 27.89 0.74 -17.37
CA THR A 90 26.66 1.39 -17.80
C THR A 90 25.74 1.67 -16.61
N ASN A 91 25.18 2.89 -16.57
CA ASN A 91 24.05 3.19 -15.69
C ASN A 91 22.76 3.20 -16.52
N GLU A 92 21.77 2.46 -16.05
CA GLU A 92 20.39 2.48 -16.53
C GLU A 92 19.61 3.53 -15.73
N THR A 93 18.73 4.28 -16.36
CA THR A 93 17.80 5.22 -15.71
C THR A 93 16.37 4.92 -16.12
N PHE A 94 15.49 4.83 -15.13
CA PHE A 94 14.06 4.58 -15.31
C PHE A 94 13.24 5.76 -14.80
N PHE A 95 12.26 6.19 -15.59
CA PHE A 95 11.40 7.32 -15.27
C PHE A 95 9.98 7.12 -15.80
N THR A 96 8.98 7.30 -14.93
CA THR A 96 7.56 7.31 -15.30
C THR A 96 6.97 8.68 -14.94
N PRO A 97 6.69 9.56 -15.92
CA PRO A 97 6.12 10.88 -15.62
C PRO A 97 4.71 10.78 -15.02
N SER A 98 4.45 11.59 -13.99
CA SER A 98 3.12 11.74 -13.39
C SER A 98 2.07 12.13 -14.44
N PHE A 99 0.92 11.44 -14.40
CA PHE A 99 -0.25 11.64 -15.26
C PHE A 99 -0.04 11.25 -16.74
N LEU A 100 0.86 10.31 -17.03
CA LEU A 100 1.07 9.75 -18.37
C LEU A 100 1.33 8.25 -18.29
N ASN A 101 0.79 7.48 -19.24
CA ASN A 101 1.13 6.05 -19.38
C ASN A 101 2.41 5.90 -20.21
N VAL A 102 3.48 6.54 -19.75
CA VAL A 102 4.79 6.59 -20.41
C VAL A 102 5.86 5.99 -19.50
N LEU A 103 6.73 5.18 -20.07
CA LEU A 103 7.95 4.68 -19.46
C LEU A 103 9.16 5.17 -20.27
N VAL A 104 10.11 5.78 -19.59
CA VAL A 104 11.38 6.22 -20.18
C VAL A 104 12.49 5.35 -19.61
N TYR A 105 13.27 4.77 -20.52
CA TYR A 105 14.47 4.00 -20.22
C TYR A 105 15.67 4.64 -20.92
N GLU A 106 16.73 4.90 -20.17
CA GLU A 106 17.97 5.48 -20.70
C GLU A 106 19.20 4.72 -20.20
N THR A 107 20.25 4.65 -21.03
CA THR A 107 21.55 4.11 -20.65
C THR A 107 22.65 5.16 -20.86
N THR A 108 23.70 5.13 -20.04
CA THR A 108 24.84 6.04 -20.21
C THR A 108 25.69 5.72 -21.42
N LEU A 109 25.79 4.44 -21.79
CA LEU A 109 26.50 3.96 -22.98
C LEU A 109 25.50 3.34 -23.97
N PRO A 110 25.69 3.50 -25.28
CA PRO A 110 24.90 2.79 -26.28
C PRO A 110 24.90 1.29 -26.02
N SER A 111 23.73 0.67 -26.06
CA SER A 111 23.53 -0.72 -25.67
C SER A 111 22.53 -1.42 -26.58
N ASP A 112 22.65 -2.75 -26.68
CA ASP A 112 21.63 -3.58 -27.32
C ASP A 112 20.54 -3.89 -26.28
N ILE A 113 19.34 -3.33 -26.48
CA ILE A 113 18.25 -3.36 -25.50
C ILE A 113 17.17 -4.33 -25.96
N LYS A 114 16.85 -5.32 -25.13
CA LYS A 114 15.79 -6.31 -25.34
C LYS A 114 14.54 -5.94 -24.56
N LEU A 115 13.38 -6.02 -25.21
CA LEU A 115 12.06 -5.83 -24.59
C LEU A 115 11.29 -7.14 -24.55
N PHE A 116 10.95 -7.58 -23.34
CA PHE A 116 10.12 -8.76 -23.10
C PHE A 116 8.70 -8.33 -22.78
N PHE A 117 7.75 -8.72 -23.63
CA PHE A 117 6.33 -8.41 -23.48
C PHE A 117 5.58 -9.56 -22.79
N ASP A 118 4.61 -9.19 -21.97
CA ASP A 118 3.64 -10.10 -21.34
C ASP A 118 2.31 -9.36 -21.19
N ALA A 119 1.59 -9.20 -22.29
CA ALA A 119 0.36 -8.44 -22.37
C ALA A 119 -0.84 -9.22 -21.80
N LYS A 120 -1.31 -8.84 -20.61
CA LYS A 120 -2.42 -9.52 -19.93
C LYS A 120 -2.99 -8.68 -18.79
N GLU A 121 -4.14 -9.08 -18.28
CA GLU A 121 -4.63 -8.59 -16.97
C GLU A 121 -3.77 -9.18 -15.83
N SER A 122 -3.56 -8.44 -14.74
CA SER A 122 -2.63 -8.77 -13.66
C SER A 122 -2.83 -10.15 -13.02
N TYR A 123 -4.08 -10.58 -12.87
CA TYR A 123 -4.45 -11.87 -12.30
C TYR A 123 -4.77 -12.92 -13.36
N ASP A 124 -4.74 -12.57 -14.65
CA ASP A 124 -4.92 -13.54 -15.72
C ASP A 124 -3.69 -14.45 -15.81
N ASN A 125 -3.93 -15.74 -15.56
CA ASN A 125 -2.92 -16.76 -15.61
C ASN A 125 -2.85 -17.49 -16.96
N GLN A 126 -3.70 -17.17 -17.93
CA GLN A 126 -3.69 -17.80 -19.25
C GLN A 126 -2.52 -17.29 -20.12
N ASN A 127 -1.96 -18.14 -20.98
CA ASN A 127 -0.92 -17.77 -21.96
C ASN A 127 -1.56 -17.66 -23.35
N SER A 128 -2.23 -16.54 -23.61
CA SER A 128 -3.07 -16.36 -24.81
C SER A 128 -2.81 -15.04 -25.54
N ALA A 129 -1.82 -14.27 -25.11
CA ALA A 129 -1.49 -12.99 -25.72
C ALA A 129 -0.94 -13.17 -27.14
N ALA A 130 -1.41 -12.31 -28.05
CA ALA A 130 -0.92 -12.22 -29.42
C ALA A 130 -0.43 -10.80 -29.72
N TYR A 131 0.56 -10.69 -30.59
CA TYR A 131 1.27 -9.43 -30.86
C TYR A 131 1.35 -9.17 -32.36
N GLU A 132 1.00 -7.95 -32.77
CA GLU A 132 1.27 -7.44 -34.11
C GLU A 132 2.23 -6.25 -34.01
N ILE A 133 3.34 -6.28 -34.75
CA ILE A 133 4.38 -5.24 -34.70
C ILE A 133 4.49 -4.56 -36.06
N PHE A 134 4.40 -3.24 -36.07
CA PHE A 134 4.51 -2.42 -37.27
C PHE A 134 5.16 -1.07 -36.97
N GLU A 135 5.46 -0.30 -38.00
CA GLU A 135 6.03 1.04 -37.87
C GLU A 135 5.01 2.10 -38.29
N GLN A 136 4.92 3.19 -37.53
CA GLN A 136 4.07 4.32 -37.88
C GLN A 136 4.66 5.61 -37.31
N ALA A 137 4.69 6.67 -38.12
CA ALA A 137 5.21 7.99 -37.73
C ALA A 137 6.65 8.00 -37.17
N GLY A 138 7.49 7.04 -37.58
CA GLY A 138 8.86 6.90 -37.07
C GLY A 138 8.94 6.34 -35.64
N LEU A 139 7.94 5.55 -35.25
CA LEU A 139 7.89 4.76 -34.02
C LEU A 139 7.63 3.29 -34.37
N VAL A 140 8.12 2.39 -33.52
CA VAL A 140 7.68 0.99 -33.51
C VAL A 140 6.40 0.91 -32.68
N VAL A 141 5.36 0.29 -33.22
CA VAL A 141 4.06 0.11 -32.56
C VAL A 141 3.79 -1.37 -32.41
N VAL A 142 3.45 -1.77 -31.19
CA VAL A 142 3.06 -3.14 -30.82
C VAL A 142 1.59 -3.12 -30.43
N LYS A 143 0.75 -3.77 -31.22
CA LYS A 143 -0.62 -4.10 -30.84
C LYS A 143 -0.58 -5.36 -29.99
N CYS A 144 -1.13 -5.28 -28.79
CA CYS A 144 -1.17 -6.34 -27.81
C CYS A 144 -2.60 -6.82 -27.66
N GLN A 145 -2.88 -8.07 -28.02
CA GLN A 145 -4.19 -8.69 -27.85
C GLN A 145 -4.23 -9.45 -26.51
N THR A 146 -5.34 -9.32 -25.79
CA THR A 146 -5.58 -10.00 -24.52
C THR A 146 -6.91 -10.75 -24.56
N VAL A 147 -7.11 -11.72 -23.68
CA VAL A 147 -8.37 -12.44 -23.54
C VAL A 147 -9.37 -11.75 -22.60
N ASP A 148 -8.99 -10.63 -21.98
CA ASP A 148 -9.86 -9.94 -21.04
C ASP A 148 -10.98 -9.20 -21.76
N GLU A 149 -12.24 -9.50 -21.42
CA GLU A 149 -13.41 -8.87 -22.03
C GLU A 149 -13.46 -7.36 -21.86
N ALA A 150 -12.92 -6.85 -20.74
CA ALA A 150 -12.91 -5.42 -20.48
C ALA A 150 -11.86 -4.69 -21.32
N MET A 151 -10.84 -5.38 -21.86
CA MET A 151 -9.83 -4.79 -22.74
C MET A 151 -9.18 -5.83 -23.65
N LYS A 152 -9.85 -6.15 -24.76
CA LYS A 152 -9.40 -7.15 -25.74
C LYS A 152 -8.09 -6.80 -26.43
N GLU A 153 -7.76 -5.52 -26.55
CA GLU A 153 -6.50 -5.07 -27.10
C GLU A 153 -6.06 -3.72 -26.53
N PHE A 154 -4.77 -3.46 -26.63
CA PHE A 154 -4.14 -2.16 -26.38
C PHE A 154 -2.87 -2.01 -27.21
N PHE A 155 -2.33 -0.81 -27.27
CA PHE A 155 -1.19 -0.46 -28.12
C PHE A 155 -0.04 0.09 -27.30
N VAL A 156 1.17 -0.27 -27.70
CA VAL A 156 2.42 0.26 -27.15
C VAL A 156 3.19 0.91 -28.28
N ALA A 157 3.44 2.22 -28.19
CA ALA A 157 4.28 2.94 -29.13
C ALA A 157 5.66 3.19 -28.50
N ILE A 158 6.72 2.97 -29.29
CA ILE A 158 8.10 3.03 -28.82
C ILE A 158 8.87 3.98 -29.72
N LYS A 159 9.40 5.04 -29.12
CA LYS A 159 10.38 5.93 -29.73
C LYS A 159 11.76 5.57 -29.23
N ALA A 160 12.64 5.18 -30.14
CA ALA A 160 14.05 4.95 -29.87
C ALA A 160 14.92 6.07 -30.49
N ASP A 161 16.12 6.24 -29.96
CA ASP A 161 17.17 7.08 -30.55
C ASP A 161 17.99 6.36 -31.64
N THR A 162 17.71 5.08 -31.88
CA THR A 162 18.21 4.28 -32.99
C THR A 162 17.11 4.02 -34.01
N ALA A 163 17.47 3.91 -35.28
CA ALA A 163 16.58 3.39 -36.33
C ALA A 163 16.62 1.85 -36.42
N THR A 164 17.68 1.23 -35.88
CA THR A 164 17.94 -0.20 -36.04
C THR A 164 17.28 -1.00 -34.93
N HIS A 165 16.32 -1.84 -35.32
CA HIS A 165 15.69 -2.80 -34.43
C HIS A 165 15.47 -4.13 -35.13
N GLU A 166 15.49 -5.20 -34.34
CA GLU A 166 15.22 -6.56 -34.78
C GLU A 166 13.93 -7.05 -34.11
N ARG A 167 13.26 -8.01 -34.75
CA ARG A 167 12.06 -8.70 -34.23
C ARG A 167 12.38 -10.17 -34.04
N PRO A 168 12.96 -10.57 -32.89
CA PRO A 168 13.37 -11.96 -32.67
C PRO A 168 12.20 -12.94 -32.73
N ASN A 169 10.99 -12.50 -32.42
CA ASN A 169 9.76 -13.29 -32.41
C ASN A 169 9.90 -14.59 -31.61
N GLN A 170 10.56 -14.51 -30.45
CA GLN A 170 10.91 -15.65 -29.62
C GLN A 170 10.11 -15.65 -28.32
N TRP A 171 9.54 -16.80 -27.97
CA TRP A 171 8.99 -17.04 -26.63
C TRP A 171 10.07 -17.61 -25.71
N VAL A 172 10.18 -17.05 -24.51
CA VAL A 172 11.17 -17.44 -23.50
C VAL A 172 10.46 -17.81 -22.21
N THR A 173 10.80 -18.95 -21.63
CA THR A 173 10.28 -19.33 -20.32
C THR A 173 11.02 -18.58 -19.20
N ARG A 174 10.27 -18.03 -18.25
CA ARG A 174 10.76 -17.40 -17.02
C ARG A 174 10.31 -18.20 -15.82
N ASP A 175 11.20 -18.35 -14.84
CA ASP A 175 10.91 -18.89 -13.50
C ASP A 175 10.82 -17.74 -12.49
N TYR A 176 9.83 -17.81 -11.61
CA TYR A 176 9.48 -16.79 -10.64
C TYR A 176 9.65 -17.34 -9.22
N THR A 177 10.90 -17.39 -8.75
CA THR A 177 11.30 -17.92 -7.44
C THR A 177 10.53 -17.31 -6.25
N PHE A 178 10.19 -16.03 -6.30
CA PHE A 178 9.44 -15.38 -5.22
C PHE A 178 7.97 -15.82 -5.18
N ASP A 179 7.34 -16.00 -6.34
CA ASP A 179 5.97 -16.53 -6.42
C ASP A 179 5.95 -17.99 -5.93
N LYS A 180 6.99 -18.76 -6.24
CA LYS A 180 7.19 -20.13 -5.73
C LYS A 180 7.31 -20.18 -4.22
N ASN A 181 8.16 -19.33 -3.63
CA ASN A 181 8.33 -19.25 -2.17
C ASN A 181 7.02 -18.85 -1.45
N ARG A 182 6.15 -18.11 -2.14
CA ARG A 182 4.83 -17.71 -1.64
C ARG A 182 3.72 -18.70 -1.95
N HIS A 183 4.01 -19.84 -2.59
CA HIS A 183 2.99 -20.79 -3.06
C HIS A 183 1.94 -20.16 -4.00
N SER A 184 2.30 -19.12 -4.77
CA SER A 184 1.40 -18.44 -5.72
C SER A 184 1.60 -18.95 -7.15
N ALA A 185 0.95 -20.04 -7.52
CA ALA A 185 1.05 -20.62 -8.86
C ALA A 185 0.37 -19.73 -9.92
N PRO A 186 0.82 -19.73 -11.20
CA PRO A 186 1.99 -20.45 -11.74
C PRO A 186 3.34 -19.81 -11.37
N PHE A 187 4.34 -20.67 -11.23
CA PHE A 187 5.74 -20.29 -10.92
C PHE A 187 6.59 -20.06 -12.17
N GLU A 188 6.14 -20.52 -13.32
CA GLU A 188 6.83 -20.36 -14.60
C GLU A 188 5.87 -19.82 -15.65
N ARG A 189 6.35 -18.97 -16.56
CA ARG A 189 5.56 -18.48 -17.71
C ARG A 189 6.41 -18.21 -18.94
N SER A 190 5.81 -18.36 -20.10
CA SER A 190 6.38 -17.91 -21.38
C SER A 190 6.13 -16.43 -21.59
N VAL A 191 7.17 -15.68 -21.94
CA VAL A 191 7.14 -14.23 -22.19
C VAL A 191 7.74 -13.96 -23.57
N TYR A 192 7.30 -12.90 -24.23
CA TYR A 192 7.58 -12.69 -25.64
C TYR A 192 8.72 -11.69 -25.85
N LEU A 193 9.86 -12.17 -26.34
CA LEU A 193 10.95 -11.31 -26.82
C LEU A 193 10.56 -10.70 -28.17
N ALA A 194 9.87 -9.56 -28.10
CA ALA A 194 9.27 -8.91 -29.25
C ALA A 194 10.29 -8.09 -30.06
N LEU A 195 11.16 -7.36 -29.36
CA LEU A 195 11.99 -6.32 -29.95
C LEU A 195 13.38 -6.30 -29.34
N LYS A 196 14.36 -6.05 -30.21
CA LYS A 196 15.74 -5.73 -29.83
C LYS A 196 16.19 -4.46 -30.53
N PHE A 197 16.48 -3.41 -29.77
CA PHE A 197 17.00 -2.15 -30.29
C PHE A 197 18.52 -2.18 -30.26
N LYS A 198 19.16 -1.88 -31.39
CA LYS A 198 20.62 -1.94 -31.53
C LYS A 198 21.25 -0.59 -31.23
N ASN A 199 22.32 -0.61 -30.43
CA ASN A 199 23.14 0.57 -30.13
C ASN A 199 22.31 1.80 -29.69
N SER A 200 21.33 1.58 -28.81
CA SER A 200 20.40 2.61 -28.34
C SER A 200 20.79 3.09 -26.94
N GLN A 201 20.58 4.38 -26.65
CA GLN A 201 20.72 4.95 -25.31
C GLN A 201 19.40 5.37 -24.71
N ARG A 202 18.32 5.41 -25.49
CA ARG A 202 17.02 5.88 -25.02
C ARG A 202 15.87 5.18 -25.72
N LEU A 203 14.96 4.67 -24.90
CA LEU A 203 13.62 4.24 -25.30
C LEU A 203 12.56 5.05 -24.53
N VAL A 204 11.58 5.57 -25.26
CA VAL A 204 10.35 6.17 -24.69
C VAL A 204 9.18 5.32 -25.15
N LEU A 205 8.54 4.65 -24.22
CA LEU A 205 7.42 3.76 -24.46
C LEU A 205 6.14 4.40 -23.92
N ALA A 206 5.03 4.28 -24.65
CA ALA A 206 3.72 4.70 -24.18
C ALA A 206 2.67 3.63 -24.45
N ALA A 207 1.79 3.38 -23.47
CA ALA A 207 0.71 2.40 -23.56
C ALA A 207 -0.66 3.09 -23.54
N ALA A 208 -1.55 2.73 -24.45
CA ALA A 208 -2.90 3.27 -24.52
C ALA A 208 -3.90 2.28 -25.13
N GLN A 209 -5.20 2.55 -24.95
CA GLN A 209 -6.26 1.72 -25.53
C GLN A 209 -6.34 1.84 -27.05
N THR A 210 -6.02 3.01 -27.59
CA THR A 210 -5.99 3.23 -29.04
C THR A 210 -4.58 3.47 -29.54
N LYS A 211 -4.34 3.08 -30.79
CA LYS A 211 -3.07 3.28 -31.49
C LYS A 211 -2.62 4.73 -31.49
N ASP A 212 -3.53 5.64 -31.84
CA ASP A 212 -3.20 7.06 -31.99
C ASP A 212 -2.84 7.71 -30.65
N GLN A 213 -3.53 7.33 -29.57
CA GLN A 213 -3.18 7.78 -28.21
C GLN A 213 -1.80 7.28 -27.79
N ALA A 214 -1.44 6.04 -28.11
CA ALA A 214 -0.12 5.49 -27.78
C ALA A 214 0.99 6.27 -28.52
N ILE A 215 0.79 6.51 -29.82
CA ILE A 215 1.73 7.29 -30.65
C ILE A 215 1.87 8.72 -30.12
N GLU A 216 0.77 9.41 -29.85
CA GLU A 216 0.76 10.79 -29.35
C GLU A 216 1.50 10.88 -28.00
N GLN A 217 1.22 9.97 -27.07
CA GLN A 217 1.88 9.95 -25.76
C GLN A 217 3.37 9.65 -25.85
N ALA A 218 3.79 8.71 -26.72
CA ALA A 218 5.21 8.40 -26.92
C ALA A 218 5.97 9.59 -27.51
N GLN A 219 5.40 10.23 -28.54
CA GLN A 219 5.96 11.45 -29.13
C GLN A 219 6.01 12.60 -28.12
N PHE A 220 4.94 12.82 -27.37
CA PHE A 220 4.89 13.83 -26.33
C PHE A 220 5.96 13.59 -25.26
N GLY A 221 6.09 12.36 -24.77
CA GLY A 221 7.08 11.94 -23.80
C GLY A 221 8.52 12.16 -24.29
N ALA A 222 8.80 11.84 -25.55
CA ALA A 222 10.11 12.04 -26.18
C ALA A 222 10.43 13.53 -26.35
N ASN A 223 9.51 14.30 -26.91
CA ASN A 223 9.71 15.73 -27.21
C ASN A 223 9.79 16.60 -25.95
N HIS A 224 9.15 16.20 -24.85
CA HIS A 224 9.07 16.97 -23.62
C HIS A 224 9.86 16.35 -22.44
N LEU A 225 10.72 15.35 -22.69
CA LEU A 225 11.40 14.61 -21.63
C LEU A 225 12.08 15.51 -20.59
N ARG A 226 12.83 16.52 -21.04
CA ARG A 226 13.54 17.45 -20.15
C ARG A 226 12.59 18.23 -19.24
N SER A 227 11.46 18.70 -19.76
CA SER A 227 10.48 19.45 -18.97
C SER A 227 9.71 18.54 -18.00
N LEU A 228 9.42 17.31 -18.42
CA LEU A 228 8.81 16.27 -17.58
C LEU A 228 9.72 15.90 -16.41
N LYS A 229 11.02 15.66 -16.62
CA LYS A 229 11.98 15.42 -15.53
C LYS A 229 12.07 16.61 -14.57
N LYS A 230 12.17 17.84 -15.08
CA LYS A 230 12.15 19.06 -14.25
C LYS A 230 10.87 19.18 -13.42
N LYS A 231 9.71 18.83 -13.98
CA LYS A 231 8.43 18.80 -13.26
C LYS A 231 8.45 17.74 -12.16
N ALA A 232 8.92 16.52 -12.44
CA ALA A 232 9.00 15.45 -11.45
C ALA A 232 9.92 15.81 -10.26
N VAL A 233 11.07 16.43 -10.53
CA VAL A 233 11.96 16.96 -9.47
C VAL A 233 11.23 17.99 -8.60
N ARG A 234 10.45 18.90 -9.19
CA ARG A 234 9.65 19.88 -8.42
C ARG A 234 8.57 19.20 -7.58
N GLU A 235 7.88 18.20 -8.13
CA GLU A 235 6.86 17.44 -7.40
C GLU A 235 7.45 16.72 -6.18
N ILE A 236 8.63 16.09 -6.32
CA ILE A 236 9.32 15.45 -5.19
C ILE A 236 9.82 16.47 -4.17
N LYS A 237 10.36 17.62 -4.60
CA LYS A 237 10.72 18.71 -3.67
C LYS A 237 9.52 19.20 -2.87
N ASN A 238 8.32 19.18 -3.46
CA ASN A 238 7.07 19.54 -2.77
C ASN A 238 6.62 18.48 -1.74
N LEU A 239 7.25 17.30 -1.66
CA LEU A 239 7.08 16.38 -0.53
C LEU A 239 7.78 16.87 0.74
N TRP A 240 8.64 17.91 0.65
CA TRP A 240 9.44 18.44 1.76
C TRP A 240 9.00 19.80 2.32
N PRO A 241 7.70 20.17 2.41
CA PRO A 241 7.33 21.49 2.90
C PRO A 241 7.77 21.67 4.36
N PHE A 242 8.21 22.88 4.71
CA PHE A 242 8.80 23.21 6.02
C PHE A 242 7.82 23.06 7.21
N PHE A 243 6.54 23.35 6.97
CA PHE A 243 5.53 23.44 8.03
C PHE A 243 5.01 22.09 8.55
N ASN A 244 5.22 20.99 7.82
CA ASN A 244 4.73 19.65 8.18
C ASN A 244 5.91 18.70 8.48
N ARG A 245 6.92 19.16 9.22
CA ARG A 245 8.14 18.38 9.50
C ARG A 245 8.23 17.94 10.97
N PRO A 246 8.30 16.63 11.24
CA PRO A 246 8.86 16.17 12.50
C PRO A 246 10.36 16.51 12.58
N LYS A 247 10.85 16.88 13.77
CA LYS A 247 12.29 17.17 14.00
C LYS A 247 13.09 15.87 14.19
N ILE A 248 13.33 15.15 13.09
CA ILE A 248 14.08 13.88 13.09
C ILE A 248 15.57 14.14 12.90
N LYS A 249 16.40 13.83 13.91
CA LYS A 249 17.87 13.97 13.85
C LYS A 249 18.54 12.84 13.07
N ASP A 250 18.07 11.61 13.27
CA ASP A 250 18.61 10.42 12.61
C ASP A 250 18.37 10.46 11.09
N SER A 251 19.43 10.26 10.31
CA SER A 251 19.37 10.40 8.85
C SER A 251 18.62 9.26 8.16
N GLU A 252 18.74 8.03 8.67
CA GLU A 252 18.01 6.88 8.12
C GLU A 252 16.52 7.06 8.37
N LEU A 253 16.13 7.37 9.61
CA LEU A 253 14.74 7.58 9.97
C LEU A 253 14.11 8.74 9.21
N ARG A 254 14.85 9.84 9.03
CA ARG A 254 14.38 10.98 8.23
C ARG A 254 14.15 10.59 6.78
N LEU A 255 15.01 9.75 6.21
CA LEU A 255 14.86 9.31 4.83
C LEU A 255 13.77 8.24 4.69
N ALA A 256 13.62 7.34 5.66
CA ALA A 256 12.50 6.40 5.74
C ALA A 256 11.16 7.15 5.81
N TYR A 257 11.08 8.23 6.59
CA TYR A 257 9.90 9.11 6.61
C TYR A 257 9.59 9.66 5.22
N LEU A 258 10.60 10.11 4.47
CA LEU A 258 10.39 10.58 3.09
C LEU A 258 9.93 9.48 2.15
N CYS A 259 10.55 8.30 2.24
CA CYS A 259 10.19 7.12 1.47
C CYS A 259 8.72 6.76 1.72
N ALA A 260 8.28 6.74 2.98
CA ALA A 260 6.88 6.52 3.33
C ALA A 260 5.92 7.59 2.74
N LYS A 261 6.31 8.87 2.71
CA LYS A 261 5.50 9.92 2.05
C LYS A 261 5.34 9.66 0.56
N ASN A 262 6.43 9.26 -0.10
CA ASN A 262 6.40 8.97 -1.53
C ASN A 262 5.65 7.68 -1.83
N SER A 263 5.85 6.63 -1.04
CA SER A 263 5.13 5.37 -1.10
C SER A 263 3.63 5.58 -0.99
N LEU A 264 3.17 6.32 0.02
CA LEU A 264 1.74 6.65 0.17
C LEU A 264 1.20 7.51 -0.99
N ARG A 265 2.00 8.47 -1.50
CA ARG A 265 1.63 9.25 -2.69
C ARG A 265 1.51 8.35 -3.93
N SER A 266 2.38 7.37 -4.08
CA SER A 266 2.40 6.44 -5.21
C SER A 266 1.14 5.56 -5.28
N CYS A 267 0.47 5.33 -4.15
CA CYS A 267 -0.82 4.63 -4.11
C CYS A 267 -2.02 5.52 -4.49
N LEU A 268 -1.86 6.84 -4.64
CA LEU A 268 -2.94 7.72 -5.09
C LEU A 268 -3.19 7.54 -6.60
N VAL A 269 -4.47 7.43 -6.96
CA VAL A 269 -4.88 7.23 -8.34
C VAL A 269 -5.78 8.35 -8.80
N PHE A 270 -5.41 8.97 -9.91
CA PHE A 270 -6.11 10.07 -10.55
C PHE A 270 -6.54 9.66 -11.95
N ASP A 271 -7.52 10.36 -12.50
CA ASP A 271 -7.81 10.32 -13.93
C ASP A 271 -6.88 11.25 -14.73
N GLU A 272 -6.99 11.19 -16.06
CA GLU A 272 -6.22 12.04 -16.99
C GLU A 272 -6.53 13.54 -16.80
N LYS A 273 -7.69 13.87 -16.22
CA LYS A 273 -8.10 15.23 -15.84
C LYS A 273 -7.59 15.62 -14.45
N LYS A 274 -6.73 14.80 -13.84
CA LYS A 274 -6.14 14.97 -12.50
C LYS A 274 -7.18 15.02 -11.38
N LYS A 275 -8.35 14.41 -11.57
CA LYS A 275 -9.33 14.19 -10.51
C LYS A 275 -9.00 12.90 -9.78
N ILE A 276 -8.99 12.95 -8.45
CA ILE A 276 -8.74 11.78 -7.62
C ILE A 276 -9.85 10.74 -7.83
N LYS A 277 -9.44 9.48 -8.06
CA LYS A 277 -10.32 8.32 -8.19
C LYS A 277 -10.38 7.54 -6.88
N GLY A 278 -9.23 7.35 -6.23
CA GLY A 278 -9.13 6.60 -4.99
C GLY A 278 -7.69 6.42 -4.53
N LEU A 279 -7.52 5.51 -3.58
CA LEU A 279 -6.24 5.07 -3.05
C LEU A 279 -6.16 3.55 -3.22
N TYR A 280 -5.16 3.06 -3.92
CA TYR A 280 -4.85 1.63 -3.90
C TYR A 280 -4.42 1.21 -2.50
N ALA A 281 -4.90 0.07 -2.02
CA ALA A 281 -4.46 -0.50 -0.75
C ALA A 281 -2.96 -0.80 -0.81
N GLY A 282 -2.48 -1.33 -1.93
CA GLY A 282 -1.06 -1.42 -2.23
C GLY A 282 -0.71 -2.12 -3.53
N LEU A 283 0.58 -2.13 -3.86
CA LEU A 283 1.11 -2.70 -5.08
C LEU A 283 2.11 -3.84 -4.76
N PRO A 284 2.11 -4.93 -5.56
CA PRO A 284 1.37 -5.09 -6.82
C PRO A 284 -0.01 -5.74 -6.68
N TRP A 285 -0.36 -6.33 -5.53
CA TRP A 285 -1.54 -7.21 -5.43
C TRP A 285 -2.83 -6.54 -5.00
N PHE A 286 -2.82 -5.33 -4.45
CA PHE A 286 -4.03 -4.73 -3.87
C PHE A 286 -4.37 -3.39 -4.53
N PHE A 287 -4.46 -3.39 -5.85
CA PHE A 287 -4.80 -2.23 -6.68
C PHE A 287 -6.31 -1.90 -6.67
N GLN A 288 -7.07 -2.40 -5.70
CA GLN A 288 -8.46 -2.04 -5.47
C GLN A 288 -8.58 -0.92 -4.43
N PHE A 289 -9.71 -0.23 -4.43
CA PHE A 289 -10.01 0.84 -3.47
C PHE A 289 -10.68 0.27 -2.21
N TRP A 290 -9.88 -0.34 -1.34
CA TRP A 290 -10.36 -0.89 -0.07
C TRP A 290 -10.76 0.23 0.91
N GLN A 291 -11.98 0.17 1.44
CA GLN A 291 -12.50 1.24 2.29
C GLN A 291 -11.71 1.41 3.60
N ARG A 292 -11.39 0.31 4.27
CA ARG A 292 -10.60 0.30 5.50
C ARG A 292 -9.22 0.91 5.30
N ASP A 293 -8.47 0.44 4.32
CA ASP A 293 -7.13 0.93 3.99
C ASP A 293 -7.16 2.44 3.69
N ALA A 294 -8.11 2.86 2.84
CA ALA A 294 -8.31 4.26 2.53
C ALA A 294 -8.61 5.08 3.79
N ALA A 295 -9.56 4.63 4.62
CA ALA A 295 -9.97 5.31 5.85
C ALA A 295 -8.83 5.43 6.87
N LEU A 296 -8.03 4.39 7.02
CA LEU A 296 -6.85 4.39 7.90
C LEU A 296 -5.78 5.37 7.40
N CYS A 297 -5.64 5.54 6.08
CA CYS A 297 -4.68 6.46 5.48
C CYS A 297 -5.10 7.95 5.50
N LEU A 298 -6.37 8.27 5.75
CA LEU A 298 -6.90 9.63 5.62
C LEU A 298 -6.13 10.70 6.41
N PRO A 299 -5.72 10.49 7.68
CA PRO A 299 -4.96 11.50 8.42
C PRO A 299 -3.61 11.80 7.78
N ALA A 300 -2.85 10.75 7.41
CA ALA A 300 -1.58 10.92 6.71
C ALA A 300 -1.77 11.60 5.34
N LEU A 301 -2.78 11.17 4.57
CA LEU A 301 -3.11 11.75 3.28
C LEU A 301 -3.52 13.21 3.38
N LYS A 302 -4.19 13.63 4.45
CA LYS A 302 -4.55 15.04 4.67
C LYS A 302 -3.32 15.93 4.74
N MET A 303 -2.20 15.41 5.28
CA MET A 303 -0.91 16.13 5.34
C MET A 303 -0.20 16.18 3.98
N LEU A 304 -0.40 15.18 3.12
CA LEU A 304 0.22 15.06 1.80
C LEU A 304 -0.57 15.79 0.71
N ASN A 305 -1.88 15.56 0.66
CA ASN A 305 -2.81 16.07 -0.33
C ASN A 305 -4.21 16.17 0.29
N LYS A 306 -4.47 17.29 0.99
CA LYS A 306 -5.74 17.57 1.66
C LYS A 306 -6.97 17.45 0.74
N PRO A 307 -6.98 18.02 -0.49
CA PRO A 307 -8.11 17.84 -1.41
C PRO A 307 -8.38 16.37 -1.73
N ALA A 308 -7.35 15.59 -2.06
CA ALA A 308 -7.52 14.16 -2.35
C ALA A 308 -8.08 13.39 -1.14
N SER A 309 -7.51 13.63 0.05
CA SER A 309 -7.98 13.05 1.31
C SER A 309 -9.46 13.35 1.58
N GLN A 310 -9.88 14.60 1.38
CA GLN A 310 -11.29 15.00 1.53
C GLN A 310 -12.21 14.32 0.53
N THR A 311 -11.84 14.26 -0.75
CA THR A 311 -12.66 13.59 -1.77
C THR A 311 -12.77 12.08 -1.51
N ILE A 312 -11.67 11.43 -1.10
CA ILE A 312 -11.68 10.01 -0.74
C ILE A 312 -12.65 9.79 0.44
N TRP A 313 -12.56 10.60 1.49
CA TRP A 313 -13.48 10.49 2.63
C TRP A 313 -14.95 10.68 2.22
N HIS A 314 -15.26 11.66 1.35
CA HIS A 314 -16.62 11.85 0.84
C HIS A 314 -17.13 10.63 0.06
N ASN A 315 -16.28 10.00 -0.75
CA ASN A 315 -16.64 8.77 -1.45
C ASN A 315 -16.96 7.66 -0.45
N LEU A 316 -16.11 7.44 0.56
CA LEU A 316 -16.35 6.43 1.59
C LEU A 316 -17.69 6.64 2.32
N ILE A 317 -18.00 7.87 2.75
CA ILE A 317 -19.27 8.18 3.42
C ILE A 317 -20.46 7.90 2.48
N ARG A 318 -20.35 8.24 1.20
CA ARG A 318 -21.41 7.95 0.21
C ARG A 318 -21.60 6.45 0.02
N ASP A 319 -20.53 5.68 -0.04
CA ASP A 319 -20.58 4.23 -0.22
C ASP A 319 -21.29 3.56 0.98
N ILE A 320 -21.01 4.00 2.21
CA ILE A 320 -21.72 3.55 3.43
C ILE A 320 -23.23 3.79 3.31
N ILE A 321 -23.64 4.99 2.90
CA ILE A 321 -25.06 5.35 2.74
C ILE A 321 -25.76 4.45 1.72
N ARG A 322 -25.03 3.95 0.72
CA ARG A 322 -25.54 3.03 -0.30
C ARG A 322 -25.52 1.56 0.13
N GLY A 323 -24.95 1.26 1.30
CA GLY A 323 -24.69 -0.11 1.73
C GLY A 323 -23.55 -0.79 0.96
N GLU A 324 -22.70 -0.03 0.27
CA GLU A 324 -21.57 -0.55 -0.50
C GLU A 324 -20.35 -0.76 0.41
N LYS A 325 -19.89 -2.01 0.50
CA LYS A 325 -18.71 -2.38 1.32
C LYS A 325 -17.38 -2.35 0.54
N ASN A 326 -17.40 -2.32 -0.80
CA ASN A 326 -16.22 -2.12 -1.68
C ASN A 326 -14.94 -2.86 -1.23
N ASN A 327 -15.00 -4.19 -1.24
CA ASN A 327 -13.95 -5.13 -0.78
C ASN A 327 -13.55 -5.02 0.70
N SER A 328 -14.14 -4.11 1.49
CA SER A 328 -13.91 -4.00 2.92
C SER A 328 -14.98 -4.72 3.72
N ALA A 329 -14.70 -4.91 5.00
CA ALA A 329 -15.67 -5.35 5.99
C ALA A 329 -16.29 -4.16 6.77
N GLU A 330 -17.15 -4.46 7.74
CA GLU A 330 -17.87 -3.50 8.60
C GLU A 330 -16.93 -2.50 9.30
N ASP A 331 -15.71 -2.91 9.62
CA ASP A 331 -14.71 -2.04 10.25
C ASP A 331 -14.28 -0.88 9.34
N GLY A 332 -14.29 -1.05 8.01
CA GLY A 332 -14.03 0.02 7.05
C GLY A 332 -15.03 1.17 7.19
N TRP A 333 -16.31 0.85 7.44
CA TRP A 333 -17.34 1.85 7.68
C TRP A 333 -17.09 2.61 8.99
N GLY A 334 -16.83 1.86 10.07
CA GLY A 334 -16.50 2.44 11.37
C GLY A 334 -15.29 3.36 11.29
N TRP A 335 -14.21 2.96 10.60
CA TRP A 335 -13.03 3.79 10.39
C TRP A 335 -13.34 5.06 9.60
N ALA A 336 -14.08 4.96 8.50
CA ALA A 336 -14.45 6.13 7.69
C ALA A 336 -15.27 7.15 8.52
N ILE A 337 -16.22 6.67 9.33
CA ILE A 337 -16.99 7.49 10.28
C ILE A 337 -16.05 8.12 11.32
N LYS A 338 -15.15 7.33 11.93
CA LYS A 338 -14.18 7.81 12.94
C LYS A 338 -13.29 8.94 12.42
N ARG A 339 -13.02 8.99 11.11
CA ARG A 339 -12.25 10.06 10.46
C ARG A 339 -13.05 11.33 10.19
N ALA A 340 -14.34 11.39 10.48
CA ALA A 340 -15.11 12.62 10.37
C ALA A 340 -14.49 13.77 11.19
N ASP A 341 -13.89 13.49 12.35
CA ASP A 341 -13.27 14.51 13.22
C ASP A 341 -12.17 15.34 12.52
N ILE A 342 -11.51 14.79 11.49
CA ILE A 342 -10.46 15.51 10.77
C ILE A 342 -10.98 16.30 9.56
N PHE A 343 -12.26 16.19 9.20
CA PHE A 343 -12.89 16.92 8.11
C PHE A 343 -14.04 17.80 8.64
N GLN A 344 -14.10 19.07 8.23
CA GLN A 344 -15.12 20.01 8.73
C GLN A 344 -16.54 19.57 8.31
N GLN A 345 -17.54 19.92 9.14
CA GLN A 345 -18.94 19.45 9.15
C GLN A 345 -19.81 19.80 7.92
N TRP A 346 -19.24 20.16 6.77
CA TRP A 346 -20.01 20.56 5.57
C TRP A 346 -20.95 19.48 5.00
N HIS A 347 -20.82 18.22 5.46
CA HIS A 347 -21.67 17.10 5.07
C HIS A 347 -22.32 16.38 6.26
N ARG A 348 -22.62 17.14 7.33
CA ARG A 348 -23.23 16.62 8.57
C ARG A 348 -24.40 15.66 8.33
N LYS A 349 -25.35 16.01 7.46
CA LYS A 349 -26.51 15.14 7.15
C LYS A 349 -26.07 13.77 6.62
N PHE A 350 -25.15 13.74 5.66
CA PHE A 350 -24.63 12.49 5.09
C PHE A 350 -23.88 11.66 6.13
N LEU A 351 -23.07 12.30 6.97
CA LEU A 351 -22.37 11.61 8.07
C LEU A 351 -23.36 10.94 9.03
N LEU A 352 -24.42 11.65 9.44
CA LEU A 352 -25.43 11.08 10.33
C LEU A 352 -26.19 9.93 9.68
N THR A 353 -26.50 10.01 8.38
CA THR A 353 -27.09 8.89 7.64
C THR A 353 -26.13 7.70 7.57
N ALA A 354 -24.84 7.92 7.34
CA ALA A 354 -23.85 6.84 7.35
C ALA A 354 -23.73 6.15 8.71
N ILE A 355 -23.83 6.92 9.82
CA ILE A 355 -23.87 6.35 11.17
C ILE A 355 -25.13 5.51 11.38
N GLN A 356 -26.28 5.99 10.90
CA GLN A 356 -27.54 5.24 10.97
C GLN A 356 -27.51 3.94 10.15
N GLU A 357 -26.77 3.90 9.05
CA GLU A 357 -26.54 2.66 8.31
C GLU A 357 -25.61 1.71 9.08
N PHE A 358 -24.55 2.23 9.70
CA PHE A 358 -23.62 1.43 10.49
C PHE A 358 -24.28 0.85 11.76
N GLU A 359 -25.15 1.60 12.44
CA GLU A 359 -25.79 1.15 13.68
C GLU A 359 -26.83 0.03 13.50
N LYS A 360 -27.20 -0.32 12.26
CA LYS A 360 -28.15 -1.42 11.99
C LYS A 360 -27.69 -2.78 12.51
N SER A 361 -26.39 -2.94 12.69
CA SER A 361 -25.76 -4.14 13.27
C SER A 361 -25.77 -4.16 14.80
N VAL A 362 -26.25 -3.11 15.45
CA VAL A 362 -26.27 -3.00 16.92
C VAL A 362 -27.52 -3.66 17.48
N SER A 363 -27.32 -4.53 18.45
CA SER A 363 -28.40 -5.18 19.21
C SER A 363 -27.96 -5.34 20.66
N GLN A 364 -28.87 -5.04 21.59
CA GLN A 364 -28.60 -5.11 23.04
C GLN A 364 -27.32 -4.35 23.44
N ASN A 365 -27.13 -3.15 22.88
CA ASN A 365 -25.99 -2.26 23.15
C ASN A 365 -24.60 -2.84 22.77
N LEU A 366 -24.57 -3.87 21.92
CA LEU A 366 -23.34 -4.40 21.32
C LEU A 366 -23.44 -4.41 19.80
N PHE A 367 -22.32 -4.17 19.13
CA PHE A 367 -22.22 -4.27 17.67
C PHE A 367 -21.99 -5.73 17.28
N TRP A 368 -22.93 -6.35 16.59
CA TRP A 368 -22.85 -7.74 16.16
C TRP A 368 -22.48 -7.86 14.69
N HIS A 369 -21.68 -8.87 14.36
CA HIS A 369 -21.24 -9.11 13.00
C HIS A 369 -21.05 -10.61 12.72
N GLY A 370 -21.11 -10.98 11.44
CA GLY A 370 -20.76 -12.31 10.98
C GLY A 370 -19.25 -12.52 10.91
N GLN A 371 -18.82 -13.68 10.39
CA GLN A 371 -17.40 -13.93 10.15
C GLN A 371 -16.83 -12.94 9.13
N LYS A 372 -15.51 -12.70 9.21
CA LYS A 372 -14.75 -11.86 8.26
C LYS A 372 -15.17 -10.38 8.22
N ALA A 373 -15.75 -9.88 9.31
CA ALA A 373 -16.24 -8.50 9.42
C ALA A 373 -15.17 -7.43 9.76
N THR A 374 -13.90 -7.84 9.82
CA THR A 374 -12.78 -6.99 10.29
C THR A 374 -11.56 -7.18 9.40
N TRP A 375 -10.45 -6.52 9.70
CA TRP A 375 -9.17 -6.77 9.03
C TRP A 375 -8.67 -8.20 9.18
N MET A 376 -9.05 -8.90 10.25
CA MET A 376 -8.76 -10.31 10.44
C MET A 376 -9.77 -11.21 9.71
N ASP A 377 -9.82 -11.12 8.38
CA ASP A 377 -10.82 -11.75 7.51
C ASP A 377 -10.49 -13.18 7.04
N THR A 378 -9.41 -13.77 7.54
CA THR A 378 -9.01 -15.16 7.23
C THR A 378 -9.15 -16.12 8.40
N VAL A 379 -9.65 -15.65 9.55
CA VAL A 379 -9.83 -16.45 10.76
C VAL A 379 -11.23 -16.29 11.33
N ASP A 380 -11.76 -17.36 11.88
CA ASP A 380 -13.02 -17.31 12.61
C ASP A 380 -12.76 -16.75 14.02
N ARG A 381 -13.41 -15.63 14.32
CA ARG A 381 -13.33 -14.97 15.63
C ARG A 381 -14.70 -15.01 16.29
N TYR A 382 -14.72 -14.83 17.61
CA TYR A 382 -15.97 -14.56 18.29
C TYR A 382 -16.61 -13.31 17.69
N PRO A 383 -17.95 -13.25 17.57
CA PRO A 383 -18.62 -12.04 17.13
C PRO A 383 -18.41 -10.91 18.16
N ALA A 384 -18.92 -9.73 17.86
CA ALA A 384 -18.75 -8.54 18.70
C ALA A 384 -17.27 -8.27 19.06
N THR A 385 -16.41 -8.13 18.07
CA THR A 385 -14.97 -7.85 18.29
C THR A 385 -14.72 -6.47 18.91
N ILE A 386 -13.68 -6.36 19.72
CA ILE A 386 -13.34 -5.14 20.49
C ILE A 386 -13.11 -3.92 19.59
N GLU A 387 -12.55 -4.12 18.40
CA GLU A 387 -12.32 -3.03 17.44
C GLU A 387 -13.64 -2.46 16.88
N LEU A 388 -14.62 -3.31 16.57
CA LEU A 388 -15.94 -2.86 16.13
C LEU A 388 -16.73 -2.23 17.27
N GLN A 389 -16.63 -2.77 18.50
CA GLN A 389 -17.27 -2.18 19.67
C GLN A 389 -16.79 -0.74 19.91
N THR A 390 -15.48 -0.52 19.85
CA THR A 390 -14.90 0.81 20.06
C THR A 390 -15.14 1.77 18.89
N LEU A 391 -15.19 1.27 17.64
CA LEU A 391 -15.61 2.08 16.49
C LEU A 391 -17.08 2.49 16.61
N PHE A 392 -17.94 1.61 17.10
CA PHE A 392 -19.34 1.93 17.40
C PHE A 392 -19.47 3.00 18.49
N LEU A 393 -18.79 2.87 19.63
CA LEU A 393 -18.77 3.92 20.66
C LEU A 393 -18.28 5.27 20.10
N ALA A 394 -17.26 5.25 19.24
CA ALA A 394 -16.78 6.45 18.58
C ALA A 394 -17.84 7.05 17.63
N ALA A 395 -18.60 6.23 16.91
CA ALA A 395 -19.69 6.65 16.05
C ALA A 395 -20.83 7.29 16.86
N CYS A 396 -21.24 6.70 18.00
CA CYS A 396 -22.22 7.29 18.91
C CYS A 396 -21.79 8.68 19.37
N ARG A 397 -20.53 8.82 19.80
CA ARG A 397 -19.98 10.11 20.21
C ARG A 397 -20.01 11.16 19.10
N ILE A 398 -19.63 10.75 17.89
CA ILE A 398 -19.66 11.63 16.72
C ILE A 398 -21.10 12.02 16.41
N ALA A 399 -22.05 11.09 16.46
CA ALA A 399 -23.46 11.35 16.27
C ALA A 399 -23.99 12.37 17.30
N SER A 400 -23.78 12.13 18.60
CA SER A 400 -24.21 13.04 19.67
C SER A 400 -23.70 14.48 19.45
N LYS A 401 -22.41 14.65 19.15
CA LYS A 401 -21.82 15.97 18.85
C LYS A 401 -22.38 16.63 17.59
N ASN A 402 -22.93 15.83 16.68
CA ASN A 402 -23.45 16.27 15.39
C ASN A 402 -24.99 16.15 15.31
N PHE A 403 -25.76 15.94 16.36
CA PHE A 403 -27.23 16.11 16.30
C PHE A 403 -27.64 17.45 16.93
N GLU A 404 -28.48 18.23 16.23
CA GLU A 404 -29.01 19.50 16.78
C GLU A 404 -30.18 19.25 17.72
N PHE A 405 -30.99 18.24 17.38
CA PHE A 405 -32.18 17.92 18.13
C PHE A 405 -31.82 17.17 19.41
N TRP A 406 -32.13 17.79 20.56
CA TRP A 406 -31.74 17.30 21.88
C TRP A 406 -32.13 15.85 22.15
N ARG A 407 -33.30 15.38 21.67
CA ARG A 407 -33.71 13.97 21.88
C ARG A 407 -32.79 12.98 21.18
N LYS A 408 -32.34 13.30 19.96
CA LYS A 408 -31.41 12.42 19.22
C LYS A 408 -30.02 12.48 19.81
N LYS A 409 -29.57 13.66 20.25
CA LYS A 409 -28.35 13.79 21.02
C LYS A 409 -28.37 12.90 22.27
N PHE A 410 -29.41 13.03 23.10
CA PHE A 410 -29.57 12.25 24.34
C PHE A 410 -29.68 10.75 24.07
N PHE A 411 -30.32 10.34 22.97
CA PHE A 411 -30.34 8.94 22.54
C PHE A 411 -28.93 8.39 22.31
N TYR A 412 -28.08 9.12 21.58
CA TYR A 412 -26.70 8.66 21.32
C TYR A 412 -25.80 8.77 22.54
N ASP A 413 -26.01 9.76 23.42
CA ASP A 413 -25.29 9.85 24.70
C ASP A 413 -25.61 8.62 25.57
N ASN A 414 -26.90 8.29 25.76
CA ASN A 414 -27.29 7.11 26.52
C ASN A 414 -26.81 5.80 25.88
N LEU A 415 -26.91 5.68 24.55
CA LEU A 415 -26.44 4.50 23.83
C LEU A 415 -24.92 4.33 24.00
N GLU A 416 -24.15 5.43 23.95
CA GLU A 416 -22.71 5.40 24.23
C GLU A 416 -22.43 4.92 25.66
N ASP A 417 -23.11 5.49 26.66
CA ASP A 417 -22.90 5.19 28.07
C ASP A 417 -23.28 3.74 28.44
N ASP A 418 -24.47 3.30 28.02
CA ASP A 418 -24.96 1.94 28.28
C ASP A 418 -24.08 0.90 27.60
N SER A 419 -23.67 1.15 26.36
CA SER A 419 -22.78 0.27 25.61
C SER A 419 -21.38 0.26 26.23
N HIS A 420 -20.84 1.41 26.66
CA HIS A 420 -19.55 1.49 27.32
C HIS A 420 -19.52 0.61 28.56
N ILE A 421 -20.50 0.77 29.46
CA ILE A 421 -20.60 0.00 30.71
C ILE A 421 -20.62 -1.49 30.39
N LEU A 422 -21.48 -1.90 29.46
CA LEU A 422 -21.63 -3.30 29.06
C LEU A 422 -20.33 -3.85 28.44
N ILE A 423 -19.71 -3.14 27.50
CA ILE A 423 -18.46 -3.57 26.85
C ILE A 423 -17.35 -3.68 27.89
N LYS A 424 -17.23 -2.72 28.81
CA LYS A 424 -16.24 -2.81 29.88
C LYS A 424 -16.50 -4.04 30.76
N GLU A 425 -17.74 -4.28 31.16
CA GLU A 425 -18.12 -5.45 31.97
C GLU A 425 -17.78 -6.78 31.27
N LYS A 426 -18.11 -6.92 29.98
CA LYS A 426 -17.95 -8.19 29.25
C LYS A 426 -16.53 -8.44 28.75
N PHE A 427 -15.75 -7.40 28.46
CA PHE A 427 -14.44 -7.53 27.82
C PHE A 427 -13.27 -7.33 28.78
N TRP A 428 -13.40 -6.53 29.85
CA TRP A 428 -12.28 -6.22 30.74
C TRP A 428 -12.24 -7.18 31.94
N ASN A 429 -11.25 -8.06 31.98
CA ASN A 429 -11.07 -9.00 33.10
C ASN A 429 -10.20 -8.45 34.24
N GLY A 430 -9.93 -7.14 34.26
CA GLY A 430 -9.02 -6.50 35.22
C GLY A 430 -7.53 -6.60 34.86
N GLN A 431 -7.16 -7.37 33.83
CA GLN A 431 -5.77 -7.58 33.38
C GLN A 431 -5.58 -7.25 31.90
N ALA A 432 -6.48 -7.70 31.03
CA ALA A 432 -6.46 -7.50 29.59
C ALA A 432 -7.91 -7.38 29.06
N LEU A 433 -8.07 -6.75 27.89
CA LEU A 433 -9.32 -6.79 27.15
C LEU A 433 -9.41 -8.09 26.35
N ALA A 434 -10.59 -8.68 26.34
CA ALA A 434 -10.97 -9.73 25.41
C ALA A 434 -10.96 -9.24 23.96
N ASP A 435 -10.75 -10.15 23.02
CA ASP A 435 -10.74 -9.87 21.59
C ASP A 435 -12.17 -9.78 21.01
N GLY A 436 -13.09 -10.62 21.50
CA GLY A 436 -14.48 -10.72 21.06
C GLY A 436 -15.40 -11.32 22.14
N PHE A 437 -16.69 -11.39 21.85
CA PHE A 437 -17.71 -11.92 22.78
C PHE A 437 -18.85 -12.61 22.02
N ASN A 438 -19.15 -13.86 22.37
CA ASN A 438 -20.15 -14.65 21.63
C ASN A 438 -21.58 -14.58 22.21
N GLY A 439 -21.83 -13.71 23.18
CA GLY A 439 -23.11 -13.66 23.92
C GLY A 439 -23.07 -14.39 25.27
N GLN A 440 -22.09 -15.28 25.47
CA GLN A 440 -21.94 -16.07 26.69
C GLN A 440 -20.53 -15.95 27.28
N LEU A 441 -19.51 -16.04 26.44
CA LEU A 441 -18.11 -16.08 26.81
C LEU A 441 -17.30 -15.02 26.05
N ALA A 442 -16.35 -14.43 26.76
CA ALA A 442 -15.35 -13.53 26.20
C ALA A 442 -14.17 -14.33 25.62
N ASP A 443 -13.70 -13.94 24.44
CA ASP A 443 -12.49 -14.50 23.83
C ASP A 443 -11.26 -13.86 24.48
N LEU A 444 -10.59 -14.61 25.36
CA LEU A 444 -9.38 -14.14 26.06
C LEU A 444 -8.09 -14.36 25.25
N THR A 445 -8.18 -14.76 23.98
CA THR A 445 -7.02 -14.88 23.10
C THR A 445 -6.35 -13.52 22.96
N ALA A 446 -5.07 -13.43 23.32
CA ALA A 446 -4.33 -12.19 23.15
C ALA A 446 -4.16 -11.89 21.66
N ARG A 447 -4.59 -10.70 21.24
CA ARG A 447 -4.46 -10.17 19.88
C ARG A 447 -4.13 -8.68 19.91
N PRO A 448 -3.48 -8.14 18.86
CA PRO A 448 -3.13 -6.73 18.83
C PRO A 448 -4.35 -5.80 18.57
N ASN A 449 -5.55 -6.34 18.35
CA ASN A 449 -6.78 -5.57 18.12
C ASN A 449 -7.13 -4.64 19.30
N VAL A 450 -6.61 -4.90 20.50
CA VAL A 450 -6.75 -3.98 21.65
C VAL A 450 -6.14 -2.59 21.38
N PHE A 451 -5.10 -2.51 20.54
CA PHE A 451 -4.48 -1.24 20.17
C PHE A 451 -5.39 -0.45 19.22
N LEU A 452 -6.08 -1.14 18.30
CA LEU A 452 -7.14 -0.54 17.48
C LEU A 452 -8.28 -0.04 18.38
N GLY A 453 -8.66 -0.84 19.39
CA GLY A 453 -9.63 -0.46 20.41
C GLY A 453 -9.33 0.88 21.06
N TYR A 454 -8.12 1.03 21.61
CA TYR A 454 -7.67 2.29 22.20
C TYR A 454 -7.64 3.43 21.17
N HIS A 455 -7.14 3.18 19.96
CA HIS A 455 -7.02 4.21 18.93
C HIS A 455 -8.38 4.76 18.51
N SER A 456 -9.40 3.89 18.43
CA SER A 456 -10.77 4.25 18.08
C SER A 456 -11.48 4.98 19.22
N TYR A 457 -11.40 4.43 20.45
CA TYR A 457 -12.10 4.95 21.62
C TYR A 457 -11.28 4.74 22.91
N SER A 458 -10.40 5.68 23.21
CA SER A 458 -9.49 5.61 24.37
C SER A 458 -10.18 5.67 25.74
N GLN A 459 -11.46 6.07 25.80
CA GLN A 459 -12.19 6.27 27.06
C GLN A 459 -12.76 4.97 27.65
N LEU A 460 -12.73 3.85 26.91
CA LEU A 460 -13.29 2.57 27.38
C LEU A 460 -12.67 2.12 28.71
N LEU A 461 -11.38 2.36 28.89
CA LEU A 461 -10.67 2.12 30.14
C LEU A 461 -9.99 3.41 30.61
N THR A 462 -9.71 3.46 31.90
CA THR A 462 -8.84 4.51 32.46
C THR A 462 -7.42 4.38 31.94
N LYS A 463 -6.64 5.46 32.05
CA LYS A 463 -5.22 5.44 31.65
C LYS A 463 -4.42 4.32 32.34
N GLY A 464 -4.66 4.08 33.63
CA GLY A 464 -3.98 3.04 34.40
C GLY A 464 -4.39 1.63 33.96
N GLU A 465 -5.68 1.41 33.69
CA GLU A 465 -6.18 0.14 33.15
C GLU A 465 -5.63 -0.16 31.75
N TRP A 466 -5.57 0.84 30.87
CA TRP A 466 -4.93 0.68 29.55
C TRP A 466 -3.45 0.36 29.65
N GLU A 467 -2.71 1.09 30.50
CA GLU A 467 -1.29 0.79 30.72
C GLU A 467 -1.10 -0.64 31.24
N LYS A 468 -1.95 -1.10 32.16
CA LYS A 468 -1.97 -2.46 32.68
C LYS A 468 -2.29 -3.49 31.58
N CYS A 469 -3.32 -3.24 30.78
CA CYS A 469 -3.71 -4.03 29.62
C CYS A 469 -2.53 -4.27 28.67
N PHE A 470 -1.86 -3.20 28.24
CA PHE A 470 -0.71 -3.32 27.34
C PHE A 470 0.50 -3.98 28.00
N THR A 471 0.75 -3.70 29.29
CA THR A 471 1.84 -4.36 30.04
C THR A 471 1.67 -5.87 30.07
N ASN A 472 0.43 -6.35 30.19
CA ASN A 472 0.13 -7.78 30.25
C ASN A 472 0.09 -8.46 28.87
N LEU A 473 -0.31 -7.74 27.82
CA LEU A 473 -0.43 -8.31 26.47
C LEU A 473 0.90 -8.32 25.71
N LEU A 474 1.75 -7.31 25.88
CA LEU A 474 3.01 -7.19 25.15
C LEU A 474 3.89 -8.45 25.25
N PRO A 475 4.14 -9.07 26.43
CA PRO A 475 4.96 -10.27 26.52
C PRO A 475 4.45 -11.47 25.70
N ARG A 476 3.14 -11.54 25.43
CA ARG A 476 2.48 -12.61 24.65
C ARG A 476 2.51 -12.36 23.14
N LEU A 477 2.57 -11.09 22.72
CA LEU A 477 2.53 -10.70 21.31
C LEU A 477 3.90 -10.27 20.77
N TRP A 478 4.83 -9.87 21.63
CA TRP A 478 6.11 -9.30 21.20
C TRP A 478 7.04 -10.35 20.60
N LEU A 479 7.55 -10.01 19.41
CA LEU A 479 8.49 -10.78 18.61
C LEU A 479 9.91 -10.28 18.82
N ASP A 480 10.89 -11.19 18.73
CA ASP A 480 12.28 -10.91 19.08
C ASP A 480 12.92 -9.80 18.22
N TRP A 481 12.45 -9.62 16.99
CA TRP A 481 12.95 -8.58 16.09
C TRP A 481 12.30 -7.21 16.30
N GLY A 482 11.22 -7.10 17.10
CA GLY A 482 10.63 -5.82 17.48
C GLY A 482 9.20 -5.53 16.97
N GLY A 483 8.45 -6.54 16.55
CA GLY A 483 7.06 -6.42 16.10
C GLY A 483 6.06 -7.15 17.01
N LEU A 484 4.78 -7.12 16.63
CA LEU A 484 3.70 -7.85 17.28
C LEU A 484 3.20 -8.97 16.38
N SER A 485 3.03 -10.18 16.91
CA SER A 485 2.26 -11.23 16.25
C SER A 485 0.77 -10.89 16.22
N THR A 486 0.03 -11.38 15.23
CA THR A 486 -1.43 -11.23 15.17
C THR A 486 -2.19 -12.07 16.20
N VAL A 487 -1.55 -13.05 16.81
CA VAL A 487 -2.12 -13.90 17.86
C VAL A 487 -1.04 -14.19 18.90
N ASP A 488 -1.46 -14.53 20.11
CA ASP A 488 -0.57 -15.02 21.16
C ASP A 488 0.44 -16.05 20.64
N LYS A 489 1.73 -15.80 20.86
CA LYS A 489 2.82 -16.71 20.43
C LYS A 489 2.81 -18.07 21.14
N TYR A 490 2.02 -18.22 22.21
CA TYR A 490 1.78 -19.48 22.90
C TYR A 490 0.47 -20.16 22.48
N SER A 491 -0.29 -19.56 21.57
CA SER A 491 -1.49 -20.18 21.01
C SER A 491 -1.14 -21.42 20.18
N PRO A 492 -1.94 -22.50 20.23
CA PRO A 492 -1.76 -23.64 19.32
C PRO A 492 -1.96 -23.28 17.84
N THR A 493 -2.62 -22.16 17.56
CA THR A 493 -2.80 -21.63 16.20
C THR A 493 -1.63 -20.76 15.75
N PHE A 494 -0.63 -20.49 16.59
CA PHE A 494 0.46 -19.60 16.21
C PHE A 494 1.41 -20.24 15.19
N HIS A 495 1.61 -19.53 14.08
CA HIS A 495 2.57 -19.88 13.03
C HIS A 495 3.65 -18.79 12.94
N ASN A 496 4.90 -19.17 13.19
CA ASN A 496 6.01 -18.20 13.20
C ASN A 496 6.57 -17.89 11.80
N GLU A 497 6.40 -18.78 10.82
CA GLU A 497 6.88 -18.59 9.45
C GLU A 497 5.78 -18.09 8.53
N HIS A 498 6.13 -17.17 7.62
CA HIS A 498 5.18 -16.65 6.64
C HIS A 498 4.83 -17.73 5.62
N SER A 499 3.53 -17.97 5.40
CA SER A 499 3.04 -19.05 4.54
C SER A 499 2.75 -18.63 3.09
N GLY A 500 2.97 -17.36 2.73
CA GLY A 500 2.75 -16.85 1.38
C GLY A 500 1.28 -16.54 1.07
N GLU A 501 0.84 -16.86 -0.15
CA GLU A 501 -0.53 -16.63 -0.65
C GLU A 501 -1.58 -17.45 0.13
N THR A 502 -1.19 -18.61 0.67
CA THR A 502 -2.07 -19.35 1.57
C THR A 502 -2.04 -18.68 2.94
N PRO A 503 -3.16 -18.18 3.48
CA PRO A 503 -3.16 -17.28 4.63
C PRO A 503 -3.11 -18.00 6.00
N ILE A 504 -2.30 -19.05 6.12
CA ILE A 504 -2.16 -19.84 7.35
C ILE A 504 -1.52 -18.99 8.47
N SER A 505 -0.37 -18.36 8.21
CA SER A 505 0.32 -17.50 9.18
C SER A 505 -0.29 -16.11 9.30
N TYR A 506 -0.95 -15.63 8.25
CA TYR A 506 -1.40 -14.25 8.05
C TYR A 506 -2.05 -13.59 9.27
N HIS A 507 -3.20 -14.11 9.73
CA HIS A 507 -3.86 -13.66 10.97
C HIS A 507 -3.61 -14.57 12.16
N GLN A 508 -2.72 -15.56 12.00
CA GLN A 508 -2.34 -16.50 13.05
C GLN A 508 -0.83 -16.50 13.35
N GLY A 509 -0.13 -15.39 13.16
CA GLY A 509 1.24 -15.24 13.65
C GLY A 509 2.08 -14.17 12.97
N ASP A 510 1.83 -13.85 11.70
CA ASP A 510 2.55 -12.78 11.00
C ASP A 510 2.42 -11.42 11.73
N SER A 511 3.35 -10.52 11.45
CA SER A 511 3.41 -9.20 12.06
C SER A 511 3.11 -8.12 11.04
N TRP A 512 2.05 -7.36 11.29
CA TRP A 512 1.57 -6.34 10.35
C TRP A 512 2.16 -4.99 10.69
N PHE A 513 2.86 -4.36 9.74
CA PHE A 513 3.55 -3.10 9.99
C PHE A 513 2.58 -1.96 10.36
N PHE A 514 1.38 -1.92 9.77
CA PHE A 514 0.38 -0.90 10.14
C PHE A 514 -0.06 -1.04 11.61
N ILE A 515 -0.25 -2.27 12.10
CA ILE A 515 -0.59 -2.57 13.50
C ILE A 515 0.58 -2.25 14.42
N ASN A 516 1.81 -2.61 14.04
CA ASN A 516 3.01 -2.29 14.81
C ASN A 516 3.13 -0.77 14.99
N ASN A 517 3.06 -0.01 13.88
CA ASN A 517 3.14 1.44 13.90
C ASN A 517 1.98 2.07 14.71
N LEU A 518 0.76 1.53 14.60
CA LEU A 518 -0.39 1.95 15.41
C LEU A 518 -0.17 1.66 16.91
N ALA A 519 0.34 0.49 17.25
CA ALA A 519 0.62 0.11 18.63
C ALA A 519 1.68 1.02 19.24
N ALA A 520 2.78 1.30 18.54
CA ALA A 520 3.78 2.28 18.99
C ALA A 520 3.17 3.68 19.22
N LEU A 521 2.27 4.12 18.34
CA LEU A 521 1.55 5.39 18.49
C LEU A 521 0.67 5.40 19.75
N VAL A 522 -0.02 4.30 20.03
CA VAL A 522 -0.86 4.12 21.23
C VAL A 522 0.00 4.06 22.50
N LEU A 523 1.07 3.28 22.48
CA LEU A 523 2.02 3.14 23.59
C LEU A 523 2.68 4.49 23.94
N ALA A 524 2.97 5.32 22.94
CA ALA A 524 3.47 6.68 23.15
C ALA A 524 2.42 7.59 23.83
N LYS A 525 1.14 7.47 23.45
CA LYS A 525 0.05 8.26 24.05
C LYS A 525 -0.23 7.85 25.50
N ILE A 526 -0.10 6.57 25.84
CA ILE A 526 -0.39 6.08 27.19
C ILE A 526 0.77 6.35 28.15
N ASN A 527 1.98 5.91 27.83
CA ASN A 527 3.16 6.07 28.67
C ASN A 527 4.44 5.87 27.84
N GLN A 528 4.83 6.91 27.11
CA GLN A 528 6.01 6.89 26.24
C GLN A 528 7.30 6.47 26.98
N LYS A 529 7.49 6.89 28.24
CA LYS A 529 8.72 6.56 28.99
C LYS A 529 8.80 5.07 29.28
N LYS A 530 7.69 4.46 29.75
CA LYS A 530 7.63 3.03 30.08
C LYS A 530 7.79 2.16 28.85
N PHE A 531 7.11 2.50 27.76
CA PHE A 531 7.10 1.68 26.55
C PHE A 531 8.13 2.08 25.50
N LYS A 532 9.08 2.97 25.85
CA LYS A 532 10.13 3.47 24.96
C LYS A 532 10.86 2.35 24.19
N PRO A 533 11.28 1.23 24.80
CA PRO A 533 11.99 0.18 24.07
C PRO A 533 11.16 -0.43 22.93
N TYR A 534 9.87 -0.67 23.16
CA TYR A 534 8.95 -1.19 22.16
C TYR A 534 8.75 -0.19 21.00
N ILE A 535 8.54 1.09 21.35
CA ILE A 535 8.33 2.17 20.37
C ILE A 535 9.57 2.31 19.45
N GLU A 536 10.76 2.33 20.03
CA GLU A 536 12.01 2.49 19.28
C GLU A 536 12.30 1.29 18.37
N GLN A 537 12.04 0.06 18.83
CA GLN A 537 12.22 -1.14 18.02
C GLN A 537 11.25 -1.19 16.82
N ILE A 538 9.97 -0.85 17.03
CA ILE A 538 8.99 -0.78 15.93
C ILE A 538 9.44 0.25 14.88
N ILE A 539 9.86 1.44 15.31
CA ILE A 539 10.32 2.50 14.39
C ILE A 539 11.53 2.02 13.57
N LYS A 540 12.49 1.38 14.25
CA LYS A 540 13.69 0.84 13.60
C LYS A 540 13.35 -0.28 12.61
N ALA A 541 12.44 -1.18 12.96
CA ALA A 541 12.00 -2.26 12.08
C ALA A 541 11.31 -1.72 10.82
N SER A 542 10.38 -0.78 10.97
CA SER A 542 9.71 -0.11 9.85
C SER A 542 10.69 0.66 8.97
N ALA A 543 11.65 1.39 9.54
CA ALA A 543 12.68 2.09 8.77
C ALA A 543 13.60 1.11 8.00
N GLN A 544 13.95 -0.03 8.62
CA GLN A 544 14.76 -1.06 8.00
C GLN A 544 14.04 -1.76 6.84
N ASP A 545 12.74 -2.02 6.96
CA ASP A 545 11.89 -2.50 5.86
C ASP A 545 11.88 -1.47 4.71
N ILE A 546 11.45 -0.24 5.01
CA ILE A 546 11.29 0.83 4.01
C ILE A 546 12.56 1.09 3.20
N LEU A 547 13.72 1.14 3.86
CA LEU A 547 14.96 1.53 3.19
C LEU A 547 15.67 0.35 2.51
N TRP A 548 15.58 -0.86 3.05
CA TRP A 548 16.58 -1.88 2.75
C TRP A 548 16.02 -3.24 2.35
N GLN A 549 14.70 -3.45 2.36
CA GLN A 549 14.06 -4.72 2.03
C GLN A 549 12.99 -4.57 0.94
N GLY A 550 12.64 -5.70 0.31
CA GLY A 550 11.55 -5.78 -0.66
C GLY A 550 11.72 -4.81 -1.83
N ILE A 551 10.77 -3.87 -1.93
CA ILE A 551 10.83 -2.76 -2.89
C ILE A 551 11.42 -1.54 -2.17
N VAL A 552 12.63 -1.16 -2.56
CA VAL A 552 13.39 -0.13 -1.84
C VAL A 552 12.66 1.22 -1.87
N GLY A 553 12.45 1.80 -0.70
CA GLY A 553 11.74 3.06 -0.52
C GLY A 553 10.23 2.91 -0.35
N HIS A 554 9.72 1.68 -0.25
CA HIS A 554 8.31 1.37 -0.01
C HIS A 554 8.14 0.53 1.26
N HIS A 555 6.99 0.67 1.91
CA HIS A 555 6.71 -0.05 3.15
C HIS A 555 5.89 -1.30 2.85
N SER A 556 6.36 -2.45 3.31
CA SER A 556 5.66 -3.73 3.17
C SER A 556 4.41 -3.79 4.07
N GLU A 557 3.54 -4.74 3.77
CA GLU A 557 2.32 -5.02 4.53
C GLU A 557 2.65 -5.69 5.87
N LEU A 558 3.44 -6.76 5.80
CA LEU A 558 3.72 -7.62 6.94
C LEU A 558 5.14 -8.19 6.89
N SER A 559 5.50 -8.83 7.99
CA SER A 559 6.72 -9.60 8.19
C SER A 559 6.38 -10.94 8.81
N SER A 560 7.19 -11.96 8.53
CA SER A 560 7.18 -13.21 9.29
C SER A 560 7.36 -12.93 10.79
N ALA A 561 6.68 -13.72 11.62
CA ALA A 561 6.86 -13.65 13.07
C ALA A 561 8.30 -14.01 13.49
N ARG A 562 8.91 -14.98 12.81
CA ARG A 562 10.24 -15.54 13.10
C ARG A 562 11.35 -14.51 12.90
N SER A 563 11.28 -13.69 11.86
CA SER A 563 12.33 -12.72 11.55
C SER A 563 11.79 -11.56 10.73
N LEU A 564 12.42 -10.39 10.86
CA LEU A 564 12.07 -9.19 10.08
C LEU A 564 12.34 -9.44 8.58
N GLN A 565 11.27 -9.56 7.81
CA GLN A 565 11.27 -9.81 6.37
C GLN A 565 10.19 -8.95 5.69
N ALA A 566 10.45 -8.54 4.45
CA ALA A 566 9.45 -7.87 3.62
C ALA A 566 8.55 -8.92 2.95
N GLU A 567 7.35 -9.09 3.49
CA GLU A 567 6.38 -10.11 3.08
C GLU A 567 5.00 -9.49 2.81
N GLY A 568 4.06 -10.30 2.31
CA GLY A 568 2.76 -9.77 1.86
C GLY A 568 2.94 -8.75 0.74
N CYS A 569 2.09 -7.72 0.68
CA CYS A 569 2.20 -6.59 -0.26
C CYS A 569 3.44 -5.71 0.00
N LEU A 570 4.32 -5.53 -1.00
CA LEU A 570 5.62 -4.86 -0.81
C LEU A 570 5.55 -3.32 -0.89
N CYS A 571 4.42 -2.76 -1.31
CA CYS A 571 4.15 -1.33 -1.30
C CYS A 571 2.74 -1.08 -0.77
N GLN A 572 2.60 -1.02 0.56
CA GLN A 572 1.32 -0.98 1.24
C GLN A 572 1.03 0.40 1.85
N ALA A 573 -0.17 0.92 1.53
CA ALA A 573 -0.55 2.30 1.83
C ALA A 573 -0.71 2.54 3.34
N TRP A 574 -1.41 1.65 4.06
CA TRP A 574 -1.67 1.83 5.49
C TRP A 574 -0.41 1.71 6.36
N SER A 575 0.58 0.89 5.97
CA SER A 575 1.86 0.75 6.67
C SER A 575 2.62 2.07 6.57
N SER A 576 2.69 2.61 5.35
CA SER A 576 3.27 3.92 5.07
C SER A 576 2.54 5.02 5.86
N ALA A 577 1.21 5.06 5.84
CA ALA A 577 0.42 6.07 6.52
C ALA A 577 0.60 6.07 8.04
N LEU A 578 0.53 4.89 8.68
CA LEU A 578 0.64 4.77 10.12
C LEU A 578 2.06 5.04 10.62
N PHE A 579 3.09 4.70 9.83
CA PHE A 579 4.46 5.13 10.11
C PHE A 579 4.60 6.66 10.09
N LEU A 580 4.00 7.34 9.11
CA LEU A 580 4.00 8.81 9.04
C LEU A 580 3.29 9.44 10.25
N GLU A 581 2.14 8.90 10.65
CA GLU A 581 1.40 9.37 11.83
C GLU A 581 2.20 9.18 13.12
N LEU A 582 2.86 8.02 13.28
CA LEU A 582 3.72 7.73 14.41
C LEU A 582 4.86 8.75 14.53
N LEU A 583 5.61 8.98 13.45
CA LEU A 583 6.73 9.91 13.48
C LEU A 583 6.29 11.35 13.69
N GLN A 584 5.16 11.76 13.10
CA GLN A 584 4.58 13.08 13.32
C GLN A 584 4.14 13.32 14.77
N LYS A 585 3.81 12.26 15.51
CA LYS A 585 3.45 12.35 16.94
C LYS A 585 4.69 12.46 17.83
N LEU A 586 5.78 11.80 17.47
CA LEU A 586 6.96 11.65 18.35
C LEU A 586 8.01 12.75 18.19
N TYR A 587 8.05 13.41 17.03
CA TYR A 587 9.09 14.37 16.63
C TYR A 587 8.45 15.64 16.04
#